data_AF-A0A1R4I2J7-F1
#
_entry.id   AF-A0A1R4I2J7-F1
#
_cell.length_a   1.000
_cell.length_b   1.000
_cell.length_c   1.000
_cell.angle_alpha   90.00
_cell.angle_beta   90.00
_cell.angle_gamma   90.00
#
_symmetry.space_group_name_H-M   'P 1'
#
loop_
_entity.id
_entity.type
_entity.pdbx_description
1 polymer ?
#
loop_
_entity_poly.entity_id
_entity_poly.type
_entity_poly.pdbx_seq_one_letter_code
_entity_poly.pdbx_strand_id
1 'polypeptide(L)'
;MKHATPTALIPMSPFAMMDAWKVGMMALELWTSSLSTINHRNQLWQTQPFFSPKMMKENQRMVTEKLEASMEAGFAMQKTLLNMLSGQHAPWWVTSRQAMQPYHQRSSANSRRLSR
;
A
#
# COMPACT_ATOMS: atom_id res chain seq x y z
N MET A 1 -40.74 11.97 23.97
CA MET A 1 -39.34 12.34 23.72
C MET A 1 -38.62 11.10 23.19
N LYS A 2 -38.19 11.11 21.93
CA LYS A 2 -37.45 9.98 21.33
C LYS A 2 -36.04 10.00 21.90
N HIS A 3 -35.62 8.91 22.54
CA HIS A 3 -34.27 8.78 23.07
C HIS A 3 -33.26 8.82 21.92
N ALA A 4 -32.46 9.88 21.87
CA ALA A 4 -31.25 9.93 21.06
C ALA A 4 -30.19 9.09 21.77
N THR A 5 -30.07 7.83 21.37
CA THR A 5 -28.95 6.99 21.76
C THR A 5 -27.67 7.64 21.20
N PRO A 6 -26.60 7.81 21.98
CA PRO A 6 -25.32 8.21 21.40
C PRO A 6 -24.85 7.06 20.50
N THR A 7 -25.09 7.17 19.20
CA THR A 7 -24.46 6.34 18.17
C THR A 7 -22.97 6.62 18.30
N ALA A 8 -22.17 5.66 18.77
CA ALA A 8 -20.72 5.82 18.68
C ALA A 8 -20.37 6.19 17.23
N LEU A 9 -19.38 7.07 16.99
CA LEU A 9 -19.09 7.50 15.60
C LEU A 9 -18.86 6.26 14.71
N ILE A 10 -18.24 5.19 15.25
CA ILE A 10 -18.73 3.79 15.17
C ILE A 10 -18.39 3.03 16.47
N PRO A 11 -19.30 2.23 17.07
CA PRO A 11 -18.92 1.18 18.02
C PRO A 11 -18.38 -0.02 17.23
N MET A 12 -17.06 -0.19 17.16
CA MET A 12 -16.48 -1.32 16.41
C MET A 12 -16.69 -2.63 17.16
N SER A 13 -17.26 -3.62 16.48
CA SER A 13 -17.27 -5.00 16.97
C SER A 13 -15.83 -5.52 17.11
N PRO A 14 -15.57 -6.52 17.98
CA PRO A 14 -14.24 -7.12 18.10
C PRO A 14 -13.68 -7.61 16.74
N PHE A 15 -14.55 -8.08 15.85
CA PHE A 15 -14.17 -8.48 14.49
C PHE A 15 -13.72 -7.29 13.61
N ALA A 16 -14.42 -6.16 13.68
CA ALA A 16 -14.04 -4.96 12.95
C ALA A 16 -12.70 -4.40 13.45
N MET A 17 -12.45 -4.45 14.76
CA MET A 17 -11.16 -4.09 15.35
C MET A 17 -10.02 -4.99 14.86
N MET A 18 -10.25 -6.30 14.81
CA MET A 18 -9.26 -7.25 14.27
C MET A 18 -8.98 -7.04 12.78
N ASP A 19 -9.99 -6.68 11.99
CA ASP A 19 -9.80 -6.37 10.58
C ASP A 19 -9.01 -5.08 10.39
N ALA A 20 -9.30 -4.03 11.17
CA ALA A 20 -8.54 -2.79 11.18
C ALA A 20 -7.06 -3.05 11.53
N TRP A 21 -6.81 -3.89 12.53
CA TRP A 21 -5.47 -4.31 12.91
C TRP A 21 -4.73 -5.01 11.76
N LYS A 22 -5.36 -6.00 11.11
CA LYS A 22 -4.76 -6.72 9.96
C LYS A 22 -4.43 -5.77 8.82
N VAL A 23 -5.35 -4.86 8.50
CA VAL A 23 -5.17 -3.84 7.48
C VAL A 23 -4.00 -2.91 7.85
N GLY A 24 -3.90 -2.51 9.11
CA GLY A 24 -2.78 -1.71 9.63
C GLY A 24 -1.43 -2.42 9.50
N MET A 25 -1.35 -3.68 9.92
CA MET A 25 -0.14 -4.50 9.79
C MET A 25 0.29 -4.66 8.33
N MET A 26 -0.65 -4.99 7.45
CA MET A 26 -0.38 -5.09 6.02
C MET A 26 0.12 -3.75 5.43
N ALA A 27 -0.46 -2.61 5.83
CA ALA A 27 -0.01 -1.32 5.35
C ALA A 27 1.42 -0.99 5.80
N LEU A 28 1.76 -1.31 7.05
CA LEU A 28 3.12 -1.18 7.59
C LEU A 28 4.11 -2.06 6.81
N GLU A 29 3.76 -3.31 6.55
CA GLU A 29 4.58 -4.23 5.75
C GLU A 29 4.80 -3.70 4.33
N LEU A 30 3.75 -3.19 3.67
CA LEU A 30 3.85 -2.63 2.33
C LEU A 30 4.73 -1.37 2.29
N TRP A 31 4.56 -0.46 3.25
CA TRP A 31 5.37 0.76 3.33
C TRP A 31 6.83 0.47 3.68
N THR A 32 7.09 -0.33 4.70
CA THR A 32 8.46 -0.69 5.10
C THR A 32 9.19 -1.44 3.99
N SER A 33 8.53 -2.38 3.32
CA SER A 33 9.09 -3.08 2.15
C SER A 33 9.38 -2.13 0.99
N SER A 34 8.51 -1.14 0.76
CA SER A 34 8.69 -0.15 -0.30
C SER A 34 9.87 0.78 -0.01
N LEU A 35 9.97 1.29 1.22
CA LEU A 35 11.09 2.12 1.66
C LEU A 35 12.41 1.36 1.60
N SER A 36 12.43 0.11 2.06
CA SER A 36 13.60 -0.77 1.95
C SER A 36 14.03 -0.95 0.49
N THR A 37 13.08 -1.24 -0.41
CA THR A 37 13.36 -1.37 -1.85
C THR A 37 13.93 -0.09 -2.46
N ILE A 38 13.36 1.06 -2.10
CA ILE A 38 13.82 2.37 -2.59
C ILE A 38 15.24 2.65 -2.07
N ASN A 39 15.49 2.46 -0.78
CA ASN A 39 16.82 2.65 -0.20
C ASN A 39 17.85 1.74 -0.87
N HIS A 40 17.50 0.47 -1.07
CA HIS A 40 18.35 -0.51 -1.73
C HIS A 40 18.68 -0.13 -3.18
N ARG A 41 17.74 0.49 -3.89
CA ARG A 41 17.93 0.96 -5.27
C ARG A 41 18.65 2.29 -5.35
N ASN A 42 18.47 3.18 -4.38
CA ASN A 42 19.27 4.40 -4.26
C ASN A 42 20.74 4.08 -3.91
N GLN A 43 20.96 3.07 -3.06
CA GLN A 43 22.29 2.57 -2.69
C GLN A 43 22.82 1.52 -3.67
N LEU A 44 22.06 1.19 -4.73
CA LEU A 44 22.42 0.27 -5.82
C LEU A 44 22.86 -1.14 -5.36
N TRP A 45 22.42 -1.61 -4.19
CA TRP A 45 22.90 -2.85 -3.58
C TRP A 45 22.55 -4.13 -4.38
N GLN A 46 21.59 -4.10 -5.33
CA GLN A 46 21.16 -5.28 -6.12
C GLN A 46 21.05 -5.05 -7.64
N THR A 47 21.49 -3.90 -8.15
CA THR A 47 21.36 -3.60 -9.60
C THR A 47 22.69 -3.85 -10.31
N GLN A 48 22.61 -4.44 -11.52
CA GLN A 48 23.73 -4.70 -12.44
C GLN A 48 24.76 -3.55 -12.50
N PRO A 49 26.03 -3.82 -12.85
CA PRO A 49 27.15 -2.91 -12.58
C PRO A 49 26.99 -1.53 -13.22
N PHE A 50 27.51 -0.55 -12.47
CA PHE A 50 27.36 0.91 -12.45
C PHE A 50 27.40 1.72 -13.77
N PHE A 51 27.52 1.09 -14.95
CA PHE A 51 27.95 1.78 -16.17
C PHE A 51 26.96 1.75 -17.33
N SER A 52 25.73 1.24 -17.15
CA SER A 52 24.68 1.34 -18.16
C SER A 52 23.73 2.51 -17.85
N PRO A 53 23.78 3.61 -18.61
CA PRO A 53 22.83 4.71 -18.45
C PRO A 53 21.36 4.26 -18.57
N LYS A 54 21.12 3.19 -19.35
CA LYS A 54 19.80 2.57 -19.50
C LYS A 54 19.32 1.95 -18.18
N MET A 55 20.18 1.22 -17.46
CA MET A 55 19.84 0.62 -16.17
C MET A 55 19.63 1.67 -15.09
N MET A 56 20.41 2.75 -15.10
CA MET A 56 20.23 3.84 -14.14
C MET A 56 18.88 4.55 -14.32
N LYS A 57 18.49 4.85 -15.57
CA LYS A 57 17.17 5.41 -15.89
C LYS A 57 16.04 4.44 -15.51
N GLU A 58 16.21 3.15 -15.76
CA GLU A 58 15.22 2.15 -15.34
C GLU A 58 15.11 2.12 -13.82
N ASN A 59 16.21 2.10 -13.06
CA ASN A 59 16.18 2.16 -11.59
C ASN A 59 15.40 3.37 -11.07
N GLN A 60 15.66 4.56 -11.61
CA GLN A 60 14.94 5.78 -11.25
C GLN A 60 13.44 5.65 -11.55
N ARG A 61 13.09 5.18 -12.76
CA ARG A 61 11.69 4.91 -13.12
C ARG A 61 11.03 3.96 -12.13
N MET A 62 11.71 2.87 -11.77
CA MET A 62 11.14 1.89 -10.87
C MET A 62 10.95 2.43 -9.44
N VAL A 63 11.80 3.36 -8.99
CA VAL A 63 11.62 4.08 -7.71
C VAL A 63 10.38 4.98 -7.78
N THR A 64 10.23 5.76 -8.85
CA THR A 64 9.05 6.60 -9.07
C THR A 64 7.77 5.78 -9.10
N GLU A 65 7.75 4.68 -9.86
CA GLU A 65 6.62 3.75 -9.91
C GLU A 65 6.28 3.19 -8.52
N LYS A 66 7.29 2.86 -7.69
CA LYS A 66 7.08 2.38 -6.33
C LYS A 66 6.46 3.45 -5.42
N LEU A 67 6.88 4.70 -5.56
CA LEU A 67 6.30 5.84 -4.83
C LEU A 67 4.83 6.06 -5.21
N GLU A 68 4.52 6.06 -6.52
CA GLU A 68 3.14 6.20 -7.00
C GLU A 68 2.23 5.07 -6.49
N ALA A 69 2.68 3.81 -6.55
CA ALA A 69 1.92 2.69 -5.96
C ALA A 69 1.70 2.88 -4.45
N SER A 70 2.67 3.47 -3.75
CA SER A 70 2.55 3.72 -2.31
C SER A 70 1.55 4.82 -1.99
N MET A 71 1.44 5.84 -2.85
CA MET A 71 0.39 6.85 -2.76
C MET A 71 -0.99 6.27 -3.05
N GLU A 72 -1.15 5.49 -4.13
CA GLU A 72 -2.42 4.84 -4.47
C GLU A 72 -2.89 3.89 -3.37
N ALA A 73 -1.98 3.08 -2.82
CA ALA A 73 -2.27 2.24 -1.67
C ALA A 73 -2.67 3.07 -0.44
N GLY A 74 -1.96 4.18 -0.17
CA GLY A 74 -2.29 5.13 0.88
C GLY A 74 -3.71 5.71 0.74
N PHE A 75 -4.13 6.05 -0.47
CA PHE A 75 -5.50 6.53 -0.73
C PHE A 75 -6.55 5.44 -0.50
N ALA A 76 -6.30 4.20 -0.88
CA ALA A 76 -7.19 3.08 -0.61
C ALA A 76 -7.37 2.86 0.91
N MET A 77 -6.29 3.00 1.67
CA MET A 77 -6.29 2.92 3.13
C MET A 77 -7.04 4.08 3.77
N GLN A 78 -6.80 5.32 3.34
CA GLN A 78 -7.52 6.50 3.82
C GLN A 78 -9.02 6.41 3.54
N LYS A 79 -9.41 5.97 2.33
CA LYS A 79 -10.82 5.75 1.99
C LYS A 79 -11.45 4.70 2.90
N THR A 80 -10.75 3.62 3.19
CA THR A 80 -11.23 2.59 4.14
C THR A 80 -11.41 3.18 5.54
N LEU A 81 -10.45 3.97 6.01
CA LEU A 81 -10.55 4.65 7.30
C LEU A 81 -11.77 5.58 7.37
N LEU A 82 -12.00 6.39 6.32
CA LEU A 82 -13.17 7.28 6.26
C LEU A 82 -14.49 6.50 6.25
N ASN A 83 -14.57 5.41 5.49
CA ASN A 83 -15.73 4.51 5.49
C ASN A 83 -15.96 3.93 6.90
N MET A 84 -14.89 3.51 7.57
CA MET A 84 -14.91 3.03 8.96
C MET A 84 -15.21 4.13 9.98
N LEU A 85 -15.20 5.41 9.62
CA LEU A 85 -15.71 6.49 10.48
C LEU A 85 -17.19 6.78 10.19
N SER A 86 -17.70 6.35 9.03
CA SER A 86 -19.06 6.64 8.55
C SER A 86 -20.06 5.49 8.75
N GLY A 87 -19.76 4.51 9.60
CA GLY A 87 -20.57 3.30 9.77
C GLY A 87 -20.24 2.13 8.84
N GLN A 88 -19.39 2.32 7.82
CA GLN A 88 -19.17 1.34 6.75
C GLN A 88 -17.87 0.55 6.97
N HIS A 89 -18.00 -0.73 7.30
CA HIS A 89 -16.87 -1.64 7.46
C HIS A 89 -16.71 -2.53 6.22
N ALA A 90 -15.48 -2.62 5.69
CA ALA A 90 -15.12 -3.60 4.68
C ALA A 90 -14.24 -4.69 5.33
N PRO A 91 -14.44 -5.97 4.99
CA PRO A 91 -13.55 -7.01 5.47
C PRO A 91 -12.10 -6.74 5.07
N TRP A 92 -11.14 -7.08 5.94
CA TRP A 92 -9.73 -6.74 5.76
C TRP A 92 -9.17 -7.12 4.37
N TRP A 93 -9.57 -8.28 3.83
CA TRP A 93 -9.08 -8.76 2.53
C TRP A 93 -9.51 -7.89 1.34
N VAL A 94 -10.62 -7.16 1.44
CA VAL A 94 -11.10 -6.26 0.39
C VAL A 94 -10.16 -5.05 0.28
N THR A 95 -9.92 -4.39 1.41
CA THR A 95 -8.98 -3.26 1.50
C THR A 95 -7.57 -3.71 1.16
N SER A 96 -7.13 -4.86 1.66
CA SER A 96 -5.80 -5.39 1.35
C SER A 96 -5.62 -5.64 -0.15
N ARG A 97 -6.61 -6.23 -0.83
CA ARG A 97 -6.55 -6.44 -2.28
C ARG A 97 -6.45 -5.11 -3.04
N GLN A 98 -7.23 -4.10 -2.65
CA GLN A 98 -7.20 -2.77 -3.26
C GLN A 98 -5.83 -2.10 -3.06
N ALA A 99 -5.29 -2.15 -1.84
CA ALA A 99 -3.99 -1.58 -1.51
C ALA A 99 -2.81 -2.29 -2.22
N MET A 100 -2.88 -3.61 -2.40
CA MET A 100 -1.83 -4.39 -3.06
C MET A 100 -1.87 -4.30 -4.59
N GLN A 101 -3.02 -4.00 -5.19
CA GLN A 101 -3.19 -4.00 -6.64
C GLN A 101 -2.21 -3.06 -7.38
N PRO A 102 -2.00 -1.79 -6.95
CA PRO A 102 -0.99 -0.90 -7.54
C PRO A 102 0.42 -1.49 -7.54
N TYR A 103 0.82 -2.11 -6.43
CA TYR A 103 2.12 -2.74 -6.28
C TYR A 103 2.28 -3.96 -7.18
N HIS A 104 1.25 -4.80 -7.28
CA HIS A 104 1.26 -5.98 -8.12
C HIS A 104 1.43 -5.59 -9.59
N GLN A 105 0.61 -4.67 -10.10
CA GLN A 105 0.65 -4.22 -11.49
C GLN A 105 2.05 -3.69 -11.88
N ARG A 106 2.61 -2.81 -11.05
CA ARG A 106 3.92 -2.21 -11.31
C ARG A 106 5.05 -3.22 -11.14
N SER A 107 4.99 -4.11 -10.16
CA SER A 107 5.97 -5.21 -9.99
C SER A 107 5.96 -6.18 -11.18
N SER A 108 4.79 -6.51 -11.71
CA SER A 108 4.69 -7.35 -12.91
C SER A 108 5.19 -6.64 -14.17
N ALA A 109 4.94 -5.34 -14.31
CA ALA A 109 5.50 -4.54 -15.40
C ALA A 109 7.03 -4.45 -15.29
N ASN A 110 7.54 -4.25 -14.08
CA ASN A 110 8.95 -4.23 -13.73
C ASN A 110 9.68 -5.51 -14.17
N SER A 111 9.17 -6.65 -13.72
CA SER A 111 9.73 -7.97 -14.03
C SER A 111 9.80 -8.20 -15.55
N ARG A 112 8.75 -7.83 -16.29
CA ARG A 112 8.71 -7.93 -17.76
C ARG A 112 9.73 -7.04 -18.48
N ARG A 113 10.13 -5.91 -17.90
CA ARG A 113 11.14 -5.01 -18.48
C ARG A 113 12.55 -5.49 -18.16
N LEU A 114 12.76 -6.07 -16.99
CA LEU A 114 14.06 -6.59 -16.56
C LEU A 114 14.39 -7.96 -17.16
N SER A 115 13.39 -8.72 -17.61
CA SER A 115 13.59 -10.01 -18.29
C SER A 115 13.84 -9.91 -19.81
N ARG A 116 13.86 -8.70 -20.36
CA ARG A 116 14.13 -8.40 -21.77
C ARG A 116 15.51 -7.80 -21.95
#